data_AF-A0A645JLR8-F1
#
_entry.id   AF-A0A645JLR8-F1
#
_cell.length_a   1.000
_cell.length_b   1.000
_cell.length_c   1.000
_cell.angle_alpha   90.00
_cell.angle_beta   90.00
_cell.angle_gamma   90.00
#
_symmetry.space_group_name_H-M   'P 1'
#
loop_
_entity.id
_entity.type
_entity.pdbx_description
1 polymer ?
#
loop_
_entity_poly.entity_id
_entity_poly.type
_entity_poly.pdbx_seq_one_letter_code
_entity_poly.pdbx_strand_id
1 'polypeptide(L)' 'MLIGTAEAGIRWAHTDLLFNLAEDIPPEVEQFRTVVEIIGRSEAEKLPARTRWMQYKARGFPLKAFDTETRTAL' A
#
# COMPACT_ATOMS: atom_id res chain seq x y z
N MET A 1 -14.04 10.64 1.91
CA MET A 1 -13.43 9.29 1.82
C MET A 1 -13.98 8.61 0.59
N LEU A 2 -13.12 8.10 -0.29
CA LEU A 2 -13.51 7.38 -1.50
C LEU A 2 -13.04 5.94 -1.39
N ILE A 3 -13.91 4.98 -1.70
CA ILE A 3 -13.61 3.55 -1.76
C ILE A 3 -13.75 3.15 -3.23
N GLY A 4 -12.72 2.52 -3.79
CA GLY A 4 -12.69 2.08 -5.17
C GLY A 4 -11.86 0.81 -5.33
N THR A 5 -11.97 0.18 -6.49
CA THR A 5 -11.13 -0.95 -6.89
C THR A 5 -9.96 -0.45 -7.73
N ALA A 6 -8.84 -1.16 -7.72
CA ALA A 6 -7.61 -0.74 -8.41
C ALA A 6 -7.78 -0.59 -9.94
N GLU A 7 -8.77 -1.26 -10.53
CA GLU A 7 -9.06 -1.24 -11.98
C GLU A 7 -9.97 -0.09 -12.41
N ALA A 8 -10.59 0.61 -11.45
CA ALA A 8 -11.54 1.65 -11.79
C ALA A 8 -10.78 2.92 -12.21
N GLY A 9 -11.05 3.43 -13.42
CA GLY A 9 -10.57 4.72 -13.94
C GLY A 9 -11.16 5.92 -13.19
N ILE A 10 -11.05 5.90 -11.86
CA ILE A 10 -11.58 6.92 -10.96
C ILE A 10 -10.57 8.04 -10.90
N ARG A 11 -11.03 9.27 -11.15
CA ARG A 11 -10.26 10.45 -10.81
C ARG A 11 -10.22 10.58 -9.28
N TRP A 12 -9.03 10.43 -8.70
CA TRP A 12 -8.83 10.57 -7.27
C TRP A 12 -9.01 12.03 -6.84
N ALA A 13 -10.12 12.31 -6.15
CA ALA A 13 -10.40 13.66 -5.62
C ALA A 13 -9.53 14.02 -4.39
N HIS A 14 -8.88 13.04 -3.79
CA HIS A 14 -8.01 13.19 -2.62
C HIS A 14 -6.73 12.37 -2.81
N THR A 15 -5.59 12.95 -2.47
CA THR A 15 -4.28 12.32 -2.68
C THR A 15 -3.34 12.40 -1.47
N ASP A 16 -3.85 12.78 -0.28
CA ASP A 16 -3.01 12.83 0.92
C ASP A 16 -2.63 11.43 1.44
N LEU A 17 -3.57 10.49 1.38
CA LEU A 17 -3.44 9.16 1.97
C LEU A 17 -4.16 8.11 1.11
N LEU A 18 -3.45 7.03 0.78
CA LEU A 18 -4.01 5.83 0.19
C LEU A 18 -3.88 4.67 1.18
N PHE A 19 -4.99 3.99 1.48
CA PHE A 19 -4.96 2.67 2.11
C PHE A 19 -5.07 1.63 1.01
N ASN A 20 -3.98 0.95 0.70
CA ASN A 20 -3.97 -0.09 -0.32
C ASN A 20 -4.36 -1.44 0.31
N LEU A 21 -5.44 -2.02 -0.21
CA LEU A 21 -5.94 -3.35 0.13
C LEU A 21 -5.87 -4.30 -1.07
N ALA A 22 -5.39 -3.82 -2.22
CA ALA A 22 -5.25 -4.63 -3.43
C ALA A 22 -4.03 -5.55 -3.35
N GLU A 23 -4.03 -6.61 -4.17
CA GLU A 23 -2.89 -7.50 -4.30
C GLU A 23 -1.67 -6.80 -4.95
N ASP A 24 -1.93 -5.80 -5.78
CA ASP A 24 -0.93 -5.05 -6.54
C ASP A 24 -0.83 -3.58 -6.11
N ILE A 25 0.19 -2.90 -6.63
CA ILE A 25 0.34 -1.45 -6.49
C ILE A 25 -0.61 -0.78 -7.48
N PRO A 26 -1.52 0.11 -7.03
CA PRO A 26 -2.42 0.82 -7.94
C PRO A 26 -1.64 1.66 -8.98
N PRO A 27 -2.19 1.80 -10.19
CA PRO A 27 -1.73 2.85 -11.10
C PRO A 27 -1.75 4.20 -10.39
N GLU A 28 -0.81 5.08 -10.73
CA GLU A 28 -0.74 6.45 -10.20
C GLU A 28 -0.42 6.54 -8.70
N VAL A 29 0.10 5.49 -8.06
CA VAL A 29 0.43 5.50 -6.63
C VAL A 29 1.34 6.67 -6.21
N GLU A 30 2.19 7.17 -7.11
CA GLU A 30 3.06 8.33 -6.91
C GLU A 30 2.34 9.62 -6.56
N GLN A 31 1.07 9.77 -6.98
CA GLN A 31 0.33 10.99 -6.70
C GLN A 31 -0.03 11.10 -5.21
N PHE A 32 -0.01 9.97 -4.48
CA PHE A 32 -0.35 9.94 -3.08
C PHE A 32 0.83 10.33 -2.20
N ARG A 33 0.59 11.27 -1.28
CA ARG A 33 1.63 11.73 -0.34
C ARG A 33 2.07 10.62 0.61
N THR A 34 1.14 9.78 1.06
CA THR A 34 1.41 8.63 1.94
C THR A 34 0.60 7.43 1.47
N VAL A 35 1.26 6.26 1.42
CA VAL A 35 0.60 4.98 1.16
C VAL A 35 0.72 4.11 2.40
N VAL A 36 -0.40 3.55 2.83
CA VAL A 36 -0.49 2.60 3.93
C VAL A 36 -0.94 1.27 3.35
N GLU A 37 -0.07 0.27 3.44
CA GLU A 37 -0.36 -1.10 3.05
C GLU A 37 -0.90 -1.87 4.26
N ILE A 38 -2.04 -2.53 4.10
CA ILE A 38 -2.60 -3.40 5.15
C ILE A 38 -2.31 -4.85 4.76
N ILE A 39 -1.57 -5.55 5.62
CA ILE A 39 -1.09 -6.91 5.36
C ILE A 39 -1.68 -7.81 6.44
N GLY A 40 -2.47 -8.80 6.04
CA GLY A 40 -2.98 -9.80 6.95
C GLY A 40 -1.91 -10.82 7.38
N ARG A 41 -2.25 -11.67 8.36
CA ARG A 41 -1.27 -12.59 8.98
C ARG A 41 -1.01 -13.86 8.18
N SER A 42 -1.84 -14.14 7.18
CA SER A 42 -1.74 -15.37 6.40
C SER A 42 -0.53 -15.33 5.46
N GLU A 43 0.07 -16.48 5.18
CA GLU A 43 1.17 -16.55 4.21
C GLU A 43 0.71 -16.15 2.79
N ALA A 44 -0.56 -16.41 2.46
CA ALA A 44 -1.17 -15.99 1.22
C ALA A 44 -1.17 -14.47 1.04
N GLU A 45 -1.30 -13.69 2.12
CA GLU A 45 -1.25 -12.23 2.08
C GLU A 45 0.16 -11.66 2.20
N LYS A 46 1.06 -12.35 2.94
CA LYS A 46 2.45 -11.92 3.11
C LYS A 46 3.25 -11.97 1.81
N LEU A 47 3.00 -12.95 0.94
CA LEU A 47 3.73 -13.08 -0.32
C LEU A 47 3.50 -11.87 -1.26
N PRO A 48 2.26 -11.50 -1.62
CA PRO A 48 1.99 -10.28 -2.39
C PRO A 48 2.56 -9.03 -1.72
N ALA A 49 2.43 -8.92 -0.40
CA ALA A 49 2.95 -7.77 0.34
C ALA A 49 4.48 -7.62 0.23
N ARG A 50 5.23 -8.73 0.28
CA ARG A 50 6.69 -8.73 0.05
C ARG A 50 7.02 -8.28 -1.37
N THR A 51 6.25 -8.72 -2.37
CA THR A 51 6.43 -8.27 -3.75
C THR A 51 6.23 -6.76 -3.88
N ARG A 52 5.13 -6.21 -3.33
CA ARG A 52 4.87 -4.76 -3.34
C ARG A 52 5.95 -3.98 -2.60
N TRP A 53 6.40 -4.47 -1.44
CA TRP A 53 7.51 -3.85 -0.70
C TRP A 53 8.78 -3.73 -1.54
N MET A 54 9.16 -4.79 -2.26
CA MET A 54 10.33 -4.78 -3.13
C MET A 54 10.17 -3.83 -4.32
N GLN A 55 8.97 -3.74 -4.91
CA GLN A 55 8.67 -2.80 -5.99
C GLN A 55 8.75 -1.34 -5.53
N TYR A 56 8.19 -1.01 -4.35
CA TYR A 56 8.34 0.33 -3.79
C TYR A 56 9.80 0.66 -3.47
N LYS A 57 10.55 -0.30 -2.92
CA LYS A 57 11.99 -0.13 -2.64
C LYS A 57 12.77 0.15 -3.92
N ALA A 58 12.51 -0.59 -4.99
CA ALA A 58 13.15 -0.42 -6.28
C ALA A 58 12.85 0.96 -6.91
N ARG A 59 11.67 1.51 -6.66
CA ARG A 59 11.26 2.87 -7.08
C ARG A 59 11.79 3.99 -6.17
N GLY A 60 12.51 3.65 -5.09
CA GLY A 60 13.16 4.61 -4.20
C GLY A 60 12.25 5.23 -3.13
N PHE A 61 11.07 4.65 -2.88
CA PHE A 61 10.18 5.16 -1.83
C PHE A 61 10.79 4.96 -0.44
N PRO A 62 10.59 5.92 0.49
CA PRO A 62 10.94 5.72 1.89
C PRO A 62 9.98 4.73 2.52
N LEU A 63 10.48 3.57 2.94
CA LEU A 63 9.67 2.49 3.51
C LEU A 63 9.79 2.41 5.02
N LYS A 64 8.66 2.15 5.68
CA LYS A 64 8.56 1.87 7.11
C LYS A 64 7.61 0.71 7.31
N ALA A 65 8.02 -0.28 8.09
CA ALA A 65 7.17 -1.39 8.48
C ALA A 65 6.71 -1.16 9.93
N PHE A 66 5.45 -1.48 10.20
CA PHE A 66 4.86 -1.36 11.52
C PHE A 66 4.14 -2.65 11.86
N ASP A 67 4.47 -3.21 13.02
CA ASP A 67 3.71 -4.31 13.60
C ASP A 67 2.58 -3.74 14.47
N THR A 68 1.33 -4.06 14.11
CA THR A 68 0.15 -3.52 14.79
C THR A 68 -0.12 -4.20 16.14
N GLU A 69 0.41 -5.40 16.38
CA GLU A 69 0.26 -6.12 17.65
C GLU A 69 1.26 -5.60 18.68
N THR A 70 2.51 -5.42 18.27
CA THR A 70 3.55 -4.89 19.16
C THR A 70 3.56 -3.36 19.21
N ARG A 71 2.76 -2.68 18.39
CA ARG A 71 2.71 -1.21 18.24
C ARG A 71 4.09 -0.59 18.05
N THR A 72 4.99 -1.30 17.37
CA THR A 72 6.40 -0.93 17.23
C THR A 72 6.78 -0.86 15.75
N ALA A 73 7.66 0.09 15.40
CA ALA A 73 8.27 0.14 14.07
C ALA A 73 9.29 -0.98 13.94
N LEU A 74 9.25 -1.71 12.83
CA LEU A 74 10.18 -2.80 12.50
C LEU A 74 11.44 -2.28 11.80
#